data_AF-A0A5E4LHY2-F1
#
_entry.id   AF-A0A5E4LHY2-F1
#
_cell.length_a   1.000
_cell.length_b   1.000
_cell.length_c   1.000
_cell.angle_alpha   90.00
_cell.angle_beta   90.00
_cell.angle_gamma   90.00
#
_symmetry.space_group_name_H-M   'P 1'
#
loop_
_entity.id
_entity.type
_entity.pdbx_description
1 polymer ?
#
loop_
_entity_poly.entity_id
_entity_poly.type
_entity_poly.pdbx_seq_one_letter_code
_entity_poly.pdbx_strand_id
1 'polypeptide(L)'
;MEYNISGISDMAFQAAFVFAIAPLVIGIMRKVKSGFQSRTGAPIYQPYIDLAKLFMKGMVVSSTTSWVFMAAPIATFASVVVAAGLLPLLFAGAIVPSDLVLFVYLFAIGRFMAALAALDIGSAFGGIGASREMLFSALIEPVLFGAIIFFSTFGGAMPLVALSAGAPSGWLAAIASPEIWLVAGALFIAILAETGRLPFDNPATHLELTMVHEAMVLDYSGPMLALIEWANAAKIVAFFGFFLVLLLPMHLPVFSGNLPLSVAVFAAATIAMAVFTAAIESLIPKWRLFKISKLLIFSLVLSLLAFLIRTSDTAESGSLPVFLSFVMLVSAIYFIFSATFKRRLDIFIMQSIALALILVMAAMDGGGTDALWRLGSTVIFKLVVIPWLLLEALQSLGGESKNLLDTDPVFMGSPVGISGTFVLSAILIVLSYTISAILGIHDQMLPAAFSIVLIGSLIIATKTHVMLQLMGFLILENGLVLLPTALAVEIPILGEMVALFDTLTLVVVALVLAFKINSMEASLDSVRLSQLREER
;
A
#
# COMPACT_ATOMS: atom_id res chain seq x y z
N MET A 1 20.51 28.00 26.63
CA MET A 1 19.32 27.14 26.39
C MET A 1 18.16 27.76 27.14
N GLU A 2 17.55 28.80 26.58
CA GLU A 2 16.22 29.21 27.04
C GLU A 2 15.26 28.13 26.57
N TYR A 3 14.73 27.34 27.50
CA TYR A 3 13.63 26.43 27.18
C TYR A 3 12.47 27.31 26.74
N ASN A 4 12.13 27.24 25.46
CA ASN A 4 11.07 28.02 24.86
C ASN A 4 9.73 27.58 25.46
N ILE A 5 9.28 28.26 26.53
CA ILE A 5 8.04 27.93 27.27
C ILE A 5 6.83 27.90 26.32
N SER A 6 6.85 28.74 25.27
CA SER A 6 5.81 28.74 24.25
C SER A 6 5.71 27.41 23.49
N GLY A 7 6.84 26.73 23.27
CA GLY A 7 6.84 25.42 22.63
C GLY A 7 6.18 24.33 23.48
N ILE A 8 6.25 24.41 24.83
CA ILE A 8 5.64 23.38 25.70
C ILE A 8 4.13 23.56 25.65
N SER A 9 3.66 24.81 25.71
CA SER A 9 2.25 25.12 25.57
C SER A 9 1.70 24.72 24.20
N ASP A 10 2.46 24.91 23.12
CA ASP A 10 2.03 24.55 21.77
C ASP A 10 1.90 23.02 21.62
N MET A 11 2.90 22.27 22.08
CA MET A 11 2.87 20.80 22.08
C MET A 11 1.71 20.26 22.93
N ALA A 12 1.48 20.84 24.11
CA ALA A 12 0.39 20.45 25.00
C ALA A 12 -0.99 20.75 24.39
N PHE A 13 -1.16 21.94 23.80
CA PHE A 13 -2.41 22.30 23.13
C PHE A 13 -2.69 21.40 21.94
N GLN A 14 -1.66 21.06 21.17
CA GLN A 14 -1.82 20.16 20.03
C GLN A 14 -2.18 18.75 20.46
N ALA A 15 -1.51 18.19 21.47
CA ALA A 15 -1.88 16.90 22.02
C ALA A 15 -3.32 16.92 22.55
N ALA A 16 -3.71 17.95 23.31
CA ALA A 16 -5.07 18.11 23.79
C ALA A 16 -6.10 18.16 22.63
N PHE A 17 -5.79 18.88 21.56
CA PHE A 17 -6.63 18.95 20.37
C PHE A 17 -6.78 17.58 19.67
N VAL A 18 -5.69 16.84 19.49
CA VAL A 18 -5.71 15.48 18.91
C VAL A 18 -6.57 14.53 19.75
N PHE A 19 -6.41 14.55 21.07
CA PHE A 19 -7.20 13.72 21.98
C PHE A 19 -8.67 14.15 22.03
N ALA A 20 -8.95 15.45 21.87
CA ALA A 20 -10.31 15.96 21.81
C ALA A 20 -11.05 15.53 20.53
N ILE A 21 -10.40 15.55 19.36
CA ILE A 21 -11.02 15.17 18.08
C ILE A 21 -11.05 13.64 17.84
N ALA A 22 -10.19 12.88 18.51
CA ALA A 22 -10.05 11.44 18.31
C ALA A 22 -11.34 10.62 18.43
N PRO A 23 -12.19 10.78 19.47
CA PRO A 23 -13.43 10.02 19.56
C PRO A 23 -14.44 10.39 18.46
N LEU A 24 -14.44 11.65 18.00
CA LEU A 24 -15.27 12.10 16.87
C LEU A 24 -14.89 11.35 15.59
N VAL A 25 -13.59 11.22 15.30
CA VAL A 25 -13.07 10.51 14.12
C VAL A 25 -13.55 9.06 14.12
N ILE A 26 -13.47 8.37 15.26
CA ILE A 26 -14.00 7.00 15.41
C ILE A 26 -15.51 6.95 15.16
N GLY A 27 -16.25 7.93 15.68
CA GLY A 27 -17.69 8.06 15.47
C GLY A 27 -18.07 8.21 14.00
N ILE A 28 -17.33 9.04 13.26
CA ILE A 28 -17.50 9.24 11.82
C ILE A 28 -17.22 7.93 11.08
N MET A 29 -16.10 7.26 11.37
CA MET A 29 -15.77 5.97 10.75
C MET A 29 -16.88 4.93 10.97
N ARG A 30 -17.40 4.82 12.20
CA ARG A 30 -18.52 3.92 12.53
C ARG A 30 -19.79 4.28 11.76
N LYS A 31 -20.08 5.58 11.61
CA LYS A 31 -21.26 6.06 10.87
C LYS A 31 -21.18 5.75 9.38
N VAL A 32 -20.03 6.00 8.75
CA VAL A 32 -19.78 5.67 7.34
C VAL A 32 -19.98 4.17 7.10
N LYS A 33 -19.37 3.32 7.93
CA LYS A 33 -19.55 1.86 7.84
C LYS A 33 -21.01 1.44 7.96
N SER A 34 -21.77 2.03 8.89
CA SER A 34 -23.20 1.72 9.03
C SER A 34 -23.99 2.10 7.77
N GLY A 35 -23.64 3.21 7.12
CA GLY A 35 -24.21 3.62 5.84
C GLY A 35 -23.94 2.62 4.72
N PHE A 36 -22.70 2.16 4.56
CA PHE A 36 -22.35 1.10 3.59
C PHE A 36 -23.09 -0.21 3.86
N GLN A 37 -23.45 -0.48 5.12
CA GLN A 37 -24.23 -1.65 5.53
C GLN A 37 -25.75 -1.42 5.45
N SER A 38 -26.22 -0.26 4.98
CA SER A 38 -27.64 0.13 4.96
C SER A 38 -28.31 0.09 6.34
N ARG A 39 -27.57 0.43 7.40
CA ARG A 39 -28.07 0.55 8.79
C ARG A 39 -27.90 1.98 9.28
N THR A 40 -28.77 2.41 10.19
CA THR A 40 -28.69 3.78 10.75
C THR A 40 -27.47 3.99 11.62
N GLY A 41 -27.01 2.97 12.37
CA GLY A 41 -25.83 3.03 13.22
C GLY A 41 -25.95 3.99 14.42
N ALA A 42 -24.96 3.96 15.31
CA ALA A 42 -24.88 4.85 16.47
C ALA A 42 -24.68 6.32 16.06
N PRO A 43 -25.01 7.30 16.92
CA PRO A 43 -24.67 8.70 16.68
C PRO A 43 -23.14 8.92 16.71
N ILE A 44 -22.67 9.98 16.04
CA ILE A 44 -21.24 10.27 15.88
C ILE A 44 -20.54 10.52 17.23
N TYR A 45 -21.25 11.11 18.19
CA TYR A 45 -20.69 11.40 19.53
C TYR A 45 -20.71 10.19 20.49
N GLN A 46 -21.18 9.02 20.06
CA GLN A 46 -21.24 7.81 20.90
C GLN A 46 -19.89 7.45 21.55
N PRO A 47 -18.73 7.52 20.86
CA PRO A 47 -17.45 7.19 21.48
C PRO A 47 -17.08 8.09 22.67
N TYR A 48 -17.54 9.34 22.73
CA TYR A 48 -17.35 10.19 23.92
C TYR A 48 -18.14 9.67 25.12
N ILE A 49 -19.38 9.23 24.89
CA ILE A 49 -20.23 8.66 25.93
C ILE A 49 -19.65 7.35 26.43
N ASP A 50 -19.13 6.52 25.52
CA ASP A 50 -18.50 5.25 25.85
C ASP A 50 -17.25 5.46 26.73
N LEU A 51 -16.40 6.42 26.40
CA LEU A 51 -15.24 6.80 27.22
C LEU A 51 -15.66 7.33 28.60
N ALA A 52 -16.60 8.28 28.65
CA ALA A 52 -17.10 8.81 29.91
C ALA A 52 -17.68 7.70 30.81
N LYS A 53 -18.42 6.76 30.21
CA LYS A 53 -18.95 5.57 30.89
C LYS A 53 -17.85 4.70 31.46
N LEU A 54 -16.76 4.45 30.73
CA LEU A 54 -15.65 3.63 31.20
C LEU A 54 -14.91 4.29 32.39
N PHE A 55 -14.71 5.61 32.37
CA PHE A 55 -14.14 6.34 33.49
C PHE A 55 -15.01 6.31 34.77
N MET A 56 -16.32 6.15 34.62
CA MET A 56 -17.25 6.04 35.75
C MET A 56 -17.40 4.61 36.30
N LYS A 57 -16.83 3.60 35.63
CA LYS A 57 -16.91 2.20 36.08
C LYS A 57 -15.83 1.87 37.10
N GLY A 58 -16.11 0.88 37.96
CA GLY A 58 -15.09 0.26 38.79
C GLY A 58 -14.10 -0.56 37.96
N MET A 59 -12.92 -0.79 38.54
CA MET A 59 -11.87 -1.62 37.96
C MET A 59 -11.84 -2.99 38.65
N VAL A 60 -11.71 -4.05 37.86
CA VAL A 60 -11.44 -5.40 38.32
C VAL A 60 -10.07 -5.79 37.78
N VAL A 61 -9.16 -6.18 38.68
CA VAL A 61 -7.79 -6.58 38.35
C VAL A 61 -7.57 -7.98 38.90
N SER A 62 -6.94 -8.84 38.08
CA SER A 62 -6.62 -10.20 38.49
C SER A 62 -5.57 -10.21 39.62
N SER A 63 -5.64 -11.19 40.52
CA SER A 63 -4.61 -11.38 41.55
C SER A 63 -3.28 -11.91 41.00
N THR A 64 -3.27 -12.40 39.76
CA THR A 64 -2.09 -12.99 39.11
C THR A 64 -1.25 -11.98 38.33
N THR A 65 -1.77 -10.78 38.09
CA THR A 65 -1.07 -9.75 37.30
C THR A 65 -0.03 -9.01 38.13
N SER A 66 1.10 -8.67 37.51
CA SER A 66 2.13 -7.85 38.11
C SER A 66 1.81 -6.34 37.99
N TRP A 67 2.75 -5.49 38.42
CA TRP A 67 2.68 -4.05 38.26
C TRP A 67 2.62 -3.61 36.77
N VAL A 68 3.08 -4.46 35.85
CA VAL A 68 3.09 -4.19 34.40
C VAL A 68 1.68 -3.96 33.87
N PHE A 69 0.69 -4.72 34.38
CA PHE A 69 -0.71 -4.56 33.99
C PHE A 69 -1.23 -3.14 34.22
N MET A 70 -0.85 -2.48 35.33
CA MET A 70 -1.25 -1.10 35.63
C MET A 70 -0.39 -0.06 34.91
N ALA A 71 0.89 -0.35 34.70
CA ALA A 71 1.81 0.56 34.04
C ALA A 71 1.56 0.67 32.53
N ALA A 72 1.14 -0.42 31.88
CA ALA A 72 1.00 -0.46 30.43
C ALA A 72 -0.02 0.54 29.86
N PRO A 73 -1.27 0.65 30.34
CA PRO A 73 -2.23 1.65 29.88
C PRO A 73 -1.70 3.08 29.99
N ILE A 74 -1.02 3.38 31.10
CA ILE A 74 -0.45 4.70 31.37
C ILE A 74 0.71 4.99 30.41
N ALA A 75 1.60 4.01 30.21
CA ALA A 75 2.73 4.14 29.30
C ALA A 75 2.27 4.31 27.84
N THR A 76 1.29 3.52 27.39
CA THR A 76 0.70 3.63 26.06
C THR A 76 -0.01 4.98 25.88
N PHE A 77 -0.76 5.45 26.89
CA PHE A 77 -1.40 6.75 26.83
C PHE A 77 -0.36 7.89 26.75
N ALA A 78 0.64 7.88 27.64
CA ALA A 78 1.70 8.88 27.67
C ALA A 78 2.51 8.90 26.37
N SER A 79 2.82 7.76 25.79
CA SER A 79 3.57 7.69 24.53
C SER A 79 2.80 8.33 23.37
N VAL A 80 1.48 8.12 23.30
CA VAL A 80 0.62 8.75 22.29
C VAL A 80 0.47 10.26 22.54
N VAL A 81 0.38 10.71 23.79
CA VAL A 81 0.36 12.15 24.13
C VAL A 81 1.62 12.85 23.63
N VAL A 82 2.80 12.28 23.91
CA VAL A 82 4.08 12.84 23.46
C VAL A 82 4.17 12.82 21.93
N ALA A 83 3.81 11.70 21.29
CA ALA A 83 3.83 11.59 19.82
C ALA A 83 2.89 12.59 19.13
N ALA A 84 1.68 12.78 19.66
CA ALA A 84 0.72 13.75 19.13
C ALA A 84 1.19 15.21 19.27
N GLY A 85 1.95 15.52 20.33
CA GLY A 85 2.52 16.85 20.53
C GLY A 85 3.74 17.14 19.63
N LEU A 86 4.46 16.13 19.15
CA LEU A 86 5.65 16.31 18.30
C LEU A 86 5.34 16.61 16.82
N LEU A 87 4.15 16.24 16.35
CA LEU A 87 3.73 16.55 14.98
C LEU A 87 3.59 18.07 14.79
N PRO A 88 3.88 18.67 13.63
CA PRO A 88 3.57 20.07 13.36
C PRO A 88 2.18 20.16 12.72
N LEU A 89 1.11 20.01 13.51
CA LEU A 89 -0.27 19.99 12.98
C LEU A 89 -0.91 21.38 12.96
N LEU A 90 -0.87 22.07 14.10
CA LEU A 90 -1.48 23.38 14.29
C LEU A 90 -0.44 24.50 14.40
N PHE A 91 0.72 24.16 14.96
CA PHE A 91 1.81 25.09 15.22
C PHE A 91 3.11 24.58 14.59
N ALA A 92 3.97 25.52 14.25
CA ALA A 92 5.27 25.27 13.64
C ALA A 92 6.32 24.70 14.61
N GLY A 93 6.10 24.78 15.93
CA GLY A 93 7.13 24.58 16.93
C GLY A 93 7.02 23.26 17.69
N ALA A 94 8.01 22.38 17.53
CA ALA A 94 8.38 21.40 18.56
C ALA A 94 9.68 21.86 19.24
N ILE A 95 9.78 21.69 20.56
CA ILE A 95 10.93 22.13 21.38
C ILE A 95 12.16 21.27 21.18
N VAL A 96 11.92 20.00 20.91
CA VAL A 96 12.93 18.97 20.75
C VAL A 96 13.19 18.85 19.26
N PRO A 97 14.42 18.53 18.80
CA PRO A 97 14.60 18.00 17.45
C PRO A 97 13.62 16.84 17.23
N SER A 98 12.48 17.15 16.61
CA SER A 98 11.38 16.23 16.37
C SER A 98 11.72 15.45 15.12
N ASP A 99 12.57 14.45 15.31
CA ASP A 99 12.89 13.51 14.23
C ASP A 99 11.70 12.56 14.03
N LEU A 100 11.44 12.25 12.76
CA LEU A 100 10.51 11.22 12.31
C LEU A 100 10.74 9.88 13.00
N VAL A 101 12.01 9.56 13.28
CA VAL A 101 12.40 8.32 13.97
C VAL A 101 11.83 8.29 15.40
N LEU A 102 11.95 9.39 16.15
CA LEU A 102 11.42 9.48 17.51
C LEU A 102 9.90 9.29 17.55
N PHE A 103 9.18 9.86 16.58
CA PHE A 103 7.73 9.70 16.46
C PHE A 103 7.32 8.22 16.32
N VAL A 104 8.00 7.47 15.45
CA VAL A 104 7.71 6.04 15.23
C VAL A 104 8.02 5.20 16.48
N TYR A 105 9.17 5.42 17.12
CA TYR A 105 9.57 4.63 18.29
C TYR A 105 8.76 4.93 19.55
N LEU A 106 8.14 6.11 19.68
CA LEU A 106 7.18 6.37 20.76
C LEU A 106 6.01 5.37 20.74
N PHE A 107 5.48 5.03 19.56
CA PHE A 107 4.45 3.99 19.46
C PHE A 107 5.00 2.58 19.70
N ALA A 108 6.28 2.33 19.42
CA ALA A 108 6.93 1.07 19.76
C ALA A 108 6.96 0.83 21.29
N ILE A 109 7.22 1.88 22.09
CA ILE A 109 7.16 1.80 23.56
C ILE A 109 5.76 1.41 24.03
N GLY A 110 4.73 2.08 23.50
CA GLY A 110 3.33 1.80 23.86
C GLY A 110 2.91 0.36 23.51
N ARG A 111 3.35 -0.15 22.36
CA ARG A 111 3.10 -1.55 21.94
C ARG A 111 3.86 -2.56 22.77
N PHE A 112 5.13 -2.29 23.06
CA PHE A 112 5.95 -3.15 23.92
C PHE A 112 5.29 -3.33 25.29
N MET A 113 4.85 -2.24 25.91
CA MET A 113 4.14 -2.30 27.19
C MET A 113 2.82 -3.04 27.10
N ALA A 114 2.01 -2.80 26.06
CA ALA A 114 0.76 -3.52 25.84
C ALA A 114 0.98 -5.04 25.64
N ALA A 115 2.05 -5.44 24.94
CA ALA A 115 2.41 -6.84 24.74
C ALA A 115 2.91 -7.51 26.00
N LEU A 116 3.71 -6.83 26.82
CA LEU A 116 4.10 -7.35 28.12
C LEU A 116 2.88 -7.53 29.03
N ALA A 117 1.96 -6.56 29.07
CA ALA A 117 0.75 -6.69 29.86
C ALA A 117 -0.13 -7.85 29.39
N ALA A 118 -0.27 -8.05 28.08
CA ALA A 118 -1.00 -9.19 27.51
C ALA A 118 -0.39 -10.55 27.90
N LEU A 119 0.93 -10.63 28.07
CA LEU A 119 1.63 -11.83 28.53
C LEU A 119 1.56 -12.02 30.06
N ASP A 120 1.58 -10.92 30.81
CA ASP A 120 1.56 -10.90 32.29
C ASP A 120 0.25 -11.44 32.86
N ILE A 121 -0.87 -11.27 32.16
CA ILE A 121 -2.17 -11.80 32.60
C ILE A 121 -2.20 -13.33 32.55
N GLY A 122 -1.39 -13.96 31.69
CA GLY A 122 -1.34 -15.41 31.54
C GLY A 122 -2.59 -16.02 30.87
N SER A 123 -3.37 -15.22 30.15
CA SER A 123 -4.53 -15.72 29.40
C SER A 123 -4.11 -16.41 28.09
N ALA A 124 -4.91 -17.37 27.62
CA ALA A 124 -4.61 -18.11 26.38
C ALA A 124 -4.57 -17.21 25.13
N PHE A 125 -5.32 -16.09 25.14
CA PHE A 125 -5.43 -15.18 24.00
C PHE A 125 -4.39 -14.07 24.01
N GLY A 126 -4.02 -13.55 25.19
CA GLY A 126 -3.08 -12.44 25.31
C GLY A 126 -1.74 -12.72 24.62
N GLY A 127 -1.17 -13.91 24.85
CA GLY A 127 0.09 -14.32 24.20
C GLY A 127 -0.01 -14.52 22.69
N ILE A 128 -1.14 -15.05 22.20
CA ILE A 128 -1.38 -15.23 20.76
C ILE A 128 -1.53 -13.87 20.07
N GLY A 129 -2.28 -12.94 20.69
CA GLY A 129 -2.45 -11.58 20.21
C GLY A 129 -1.13 -10.81 20.17
N ALA A 130 -0.39 -10.82 21.29
CA ALA A 130 0.91 -10.16 21.41
C ALA A 130 1.93 -10.69 20.37
N SER A 131 2.00 -12.00 20.15
CA SER A 131 2.90 -12.59 19.14
C SER A 131 2.58 -12.10 17.72
N ARG A 132 1.29 -12.00 17.36
CA ARG A 132 0.85 -11.52 16.04
C ARG A 132 1.10 -10.03 15.87
N GLU A 133 0.81 -9.22 16.89
CA GLU A 133 1.05 -7.78 16.88
C GLU A 133 2.55 -7.48 16.73
N MET A 134 3.42 -8.20 17.44
CA MET A 134 4.88 -8.06 17.31
C MET A 134 5.38 -8.46 15.91
N LEU A 135 4.82 -9.51 15.30
CA LEU A 135 5.14 -9.90 13.93
C LEU A 135 4.77 -8.79 12.93
N PHE A 136 3.60 -8.17 13.08
CA PHE A 136 3.19 -7.05 12.24
C PHE A 136 4.10 -5.84 12.44
N SER A 137 4.37 -5.48 13.70
CA SER A 137 5.27 -4.38 14.07
C SER A 137 6.63 -4.51 13.38
N ALA A 138 7.25 -5.69 13.46
CA ALA A 138 8.56 -5.96 12.87
C ALA A 138 8.58 -5.79 11.34
N LEU A 139 7.44 -5.97 10.66
CA LEU A 139 7.31 -5.77 9.21
C LEU A 139 6.90 -4.34 8.83
N ILE A 140 6.18 -3.64 9.69
CA ILE A 140 5.75 -2.24 9.46
C ILE A 140 6.94 -1.28 9.60
N GLU A 141 7.82 -1.52 10.57
CA GLU A 141 8.93 -0.62 10.90
C GLU A 141 9.85 -0.34 9.69
N PRO A 142 10.34 -1.35 8.92
CA PRO A 142 11.09 -1.10 7.70
C PRO A 142 10.34 -0.25 6.65
N VAL A 143 9.02 -0.38 6.56
CA VAL A 143 8.18 0.41 5.63
C VAL A 143 8.19 1.88 6.02
N LEU A 144 8.01 2.16 7.32
CA LEU A 144 8.06 3.52 7.85
C LEU A 144 9.45 4.13 7.64
N PHE A 145 10.53 3.38 7.89
CA PHE A 145 11.89 3.84 7.60
C PHE A 145 12.13 4.12 6.12
N GLY A 146 11.64 3.26 5.21
CA GLY A 146 11.75 3.49 3.77
C GLY A 146 11.07 4.80 3.34
N ALA A 147 9.91 5.10 3.92
CA ALA A 147 9.22 6.37 3.70
C ALA A 147 9.98 7.57 4.29
N ILE A 148 10.53 7.45 5.49
CA ILE A 148 11.36 8.50 6.12
C ILE A 148 12.59 8.81 5.26
N ILE A 149 13.28 7.78 4.77
CA ILE A 149 14.44 7.91 3.88
C ILE A 149 14.05 8.62 2.59
N PHE A 150 12.89 8.27 1.98
CA PHE A 150 12.36 8.99 0.82
C PHE A 150 12.19 10.48 1.10
N PHE A 151 11.49 10.85 2.18
CA PHE A 151 11.27 12.27 2.50
C PHE A 151 12.55 13.03 2.85
N SER A 152 13.58 12.36 3.39
CA SER A 152 14.88 12.97 3.66
C SER A 152 15.59 13.52 2.41
N THR A 153 15.21 13.03 1.22
CA THR A 153 15.74 13.53 -0.06
C THR A 153 15.24 14.93 -0.45
N PHE A 154 14.13 15.41 0.15
CA PHE A 154 13.55 16.73 -0.16
C PHE A 154 14.17 17.89 0.62
N GLY A 155 14.88 17.62 1.70
CA GLY A 155 15.54 18.63 2.51
C GLY A 155 16.34 17.93 3.58
N GLY A 156 17.67 18.04 3.52
CA GLY A 156 18.65 17.22 4.26
C GLY A 156 18.64 17.32 5.80
N ALA A 157 17.54 17.74 6.42
CA ALA A 157 17.34 17.68 7.85
C ALA A 157 16.03 16.92 8.17
N MET A 158 16.14 15.94 9.07
CA MET A 158 15.04 15.12 9.63
C MET A 158 13.99 15.83 10.53
N PRO A 159 14.05 17.14 10.88
CA PRO A 159 12.97 17.73 11.65
C PRO A 159 11.68 17.70 10.85
N LEU A 160 10.62 17.16 11.45
CA LEU A 160 9.29 17.13 10.87
C LEU A 160 8.78 18.52 10.45
N VAL A 161 9.27 19.55 11.15
CA VAL A 161 9.05 20.97 10.86
C VAL A 161 9.75 21.42 9.57
N ALA A 162 10.99 20.96 9.32
CA ALA A 162 11.76 21.33 8.14
C ALA A 162 11.20 20.69 6.87
N LEU A 163 10.70 19.45 6.97
CA LEU A 163 10.00 18.77 5.87
C LEU A 163 8.70 19.47 5.48
N SER A 164 7.98 20.03 6.46
CA SER A 164 6.78 20.83 6.18
C SER A 164 7.10 22.18 5.51
N ALA A 165 8.29 22.75 5.75
CA ALA A 165 8.70 24.06 5.20
C ALA A 165 9.45 23.96 3.86
N GLY A 166 10.03 22.80 3.53
CA GLY A 166 10.85 22.57 2.34
C GLY A 166 10.13 21.89 1.17
N ALA A 167 8.81 21.68 1.26
CA ALA A 167 8.05 21.09 0.16
C ALA A 167 8.18 21.96 -1.12
N PRO A 168 8.25 21.36 -2.31
CA PRO A 168 8.46 22.07 -3.56
C PRO A 168 7.42 23.19 -3.73
N SER A 169 7.84 24.29 -4.35
CA SER A 169 6.98 25.43 -4.69
C SER A 169 5.84 25.01 -5.61
N GLY A 170 4.76 24.49 -5.03
CA GLY A 170 3.55 24.09 -5.73
C GLY A 170 3.07 22.67 -5.37
N TRP A 171 1.92 22.59 -4.70
CA TRP A 171 1.17 21.36 -4.45
C TRP A 171 0.94 20.51 -5.71
N LEU A 172 0.72 21.18 -6.85
CA LEU A 172 0.47 20.54 -8.14
C LEU A 172 1.69 19.78 -8.67
N ALA A 173 2.91 20.31 -8.47
CA ALA A 173 4.13 19.64 -8.89
C ALA A 173 4.44 18.41 -8.01
N ALA A 174 4.17 18.51 -6.70
CA ALA A 174 4.28 17.38 -5.79
C ALA A 174 3.30 16.25 -6.15
N ILE A 175 2.02 16.57 -6.38
CA ILE A 175 1.03 15.55 -6.78
C ILE A 175 1.33 14.94 -8.15
N ALA A 176 1.95 15.70 -9.06
CA ALA A 176 2.34 15.18 -10.37
C ALA A 176 3.44 14.11 -10.27
N SER A 177 4.27 14.15 -9.21
CA SER A 177 5.37 13.20 -9.01
C SER A 177 4.89 11.79 -8.64
N PRO A 178 5.15 10.77 -9.49
CA PRO A 178 4.70 9.40 -9.25
C PRO A 178 5.30 8.78 -7.98
N GLU A 179 6.52 9.16 -7.62
CA GLU A 179 7.22 8.68 -6.43
C GLU A 179 6.48 9.01 -5.12
N ILE A 180 5.81 10.17 -5.05
CA ILE A 180 5.01 10.55 -3.87
C ILE A 180 3.81 9.63 -3.70
N TRP A 181 3.15 9.20 -4.79
CA TRP A 181 2.03 8.27 -4.73
C TRP A 181 2.45 6.85 -4.28
N LEU A 182 3.66 6.41 -4.65
CA LEU A 182 4.21 5.14 -4.19
C LEU A 182 4.46 5.14 -2.68
N VAL A 183 5.10 6.20 -2.15
CA VAL A 183 5.28 6.34 -0.70
C VAL A 183 3.95 6.55 0.02
N ALA A 184 3.02 7.29 -0.58
CA ALA A 184 1.67 7.44 -0.03
C ALA A 184 0.97 6.10 0.14
N GLY A 185 1.01 5.25 -0.90
CA GLY A 185 0.46 3.90 -0.83
C GLY A 185 1.14 3.05 0.25
N ALA A 186 2.47 3.09 0.32
CA ALA A 186 3.25 2.37 1.32
C ALA A 186 2.92 2.80 2.74
N LEU A 187 2.93 4.11 3.01
CA LEU A 187 2.61 4.71 4.30
C LEU A 187 1.16 4.42 4.70
N PHE A 188 0.21 4.53 3.77
CA PHE A 188 -1.19 4.27 4.09
C PHE A 188 -1.41 2.81 4.50
N ILE A 189 -0.79 1.86 3.79
CA ILE A 189 -0.81 0.43 4.18
C ILE A 189 -0.19 0.24 5.58
N ALA A 190 0.95 0.86 5.86
CA ALA A 190 1.60 0.81 7.17
C ALA A 190 0.70 1.38 8.28
N ILE A 191 0.01 2.50 8.02
CA ILE A 191 -0.92 3.13 8.97
C ILE A 191 -2.11 2.22 9.26
N LEU A 192 -2.71 1.58 8.25
CA LEU A 192 -3.80 0.63 8.45
C LEU A 192 -3.37 -0.54 9.33
N ALA A 193 -2.15 -1.04 9.13
CA ALA A 193 -1.57 -2.10 9.94
C ALA A 193 -1.34 -1.66 11.39
N GLU A 194 -0.71 -0.49 11.57
CA GLU A 194 -0.37 0.08 12.87
C GLU A 194 -1.59 0.47 13.70
N THR A 195 -2.72 0.77 13.04
CA THR A 195 -4.00 1.12 13.69
C THR A 195 -4.97 -0.05 13.80
N GLY A 196 -4.56 -1.26 13.43
CA GLY A 196 -5.39 -2.47 13.54
C GLY A 196 -6.66 -2.41 12.68
N ARG A 197 -6.61 -1.76 11.51
CA ARG A 197 -7.75 -1.63 10.59
C ARG A 197 -7.74 -2.73 9.53
N LEU A 198 -8.88 -2.94 8.87
CA LEU A 198 -8.96 -3.92 7.78
C LEU A 198 -8.01 -3.52 6.64
N PRO A 199 -7.31 -4.48 6.02
CA PRO A 199 -7.47 -5.94 6.12
C PRO A 199 -6.72 -6.63 7.28
N PHE A 200 -5.98 -5.90 8.12
CA PHE A 200 -5.06 -6.45 9.12
C PHE A 200 -5.77 -7.02 10.34
N ASP A 201 -6.57 -6.18 11.00
CA ASP A 201 -7.43 -6.58 12.11
C ASP A 201 -8.79 -5.89 12.01
N ASN A 202 -9.74 -6.33 12.84
CA ASN A 202 -11.05 -5.70 12.95
C ASN A 202 -11.40 -5.53 14.43
N PRO A 203 -11.38 -4.29 14.96
CA PRO A 203 -11.67 -4.04 16.37
C PRO A 203 -13.13 -4.31 16.75
N ALA A 204 -14.03 -4.48 15.77
CA ALA A 204 -15.41 -4.89 16.05
C ALA A 204 -15.57 -6.41 16.21
N THR A 205 -14.53 -7.21 15.97
CA THR A 205 -14.62 -8.68 16.00
C THR A 205 -14.08 -9.23 17.30
N HIS A 206 -14.98 -9.69 18.18
CA HIS A 206 -14.63 -10.38 19.42
C HIS A 206 -14.61 -11.92 19.25
N LEU A 207 -14.06 -12.42 18.15
CA LEU A 207 -13.87 -13.86 17.93
C LEU A 207 -12.47 -14.26 18.36
N GLU A 208 -12.37 -14.92 19.52
CA GLU A 208 -11.16 -15.01 20.32
C GLU A 208 -9.93 -15.52 19.55
N LEU A 209 -10.12 -16.45 18.61
CA LEU A 209 -9.02 -17.07 17.87
C LEU A 209 -8.37 -16.18 16.79
N THR A 210 -9.11 -15.18 16.28
CA THR A 210 -8.65 -14.31 15.18
C THR A 210 -8.27 -12.91 15.63
N MET A 211 -8.52 -12.58 16.89
CA MET A 211 -8.18 -11.28 17.47
C MET A 211 -6.66 -11.08 17.50
N VAL A 212 -6.23 -9.84 17.26
CA VAL A 212 -4.83 -9.44 17.44
C VAL A 212 -4.79 -8.37 18.52
N HIS A 213 -5.29 -7.17 18.22
CA HIS A 213 -5.27 -6.05 19.16
C HIS A 213 -6.24 -6.25 20.32
N GLU A 214 -7.48 -6.65 20.01
CA GLU A 214 -8.51 -6.90 21.03
C GLU A 214 -8.08 -7.97 22.03
N ALA A 215 -7.35 -9.00 21.57
CA ALA A 215 -6.85 -10.09 22.42
C ALA A 215 -5.87 -9.59 23.50
N MET A 216 -5.14 -8.50 23.25
CA MET A 216 -4.20 -7.93 24.20
C MET A 216 -4.89 -7.10 25.30
N VAL A 217 -6.13 -6.65 25.06
CA VAL A 217 -6.84 -5.70 25.91
C VAL A 217 -8.03 -6.33 26.64
N LEU A 218 -8.41 -7.57 26.33
CA LEU A 218 -9.60 -8.26 26.86
C LEU A 218 -9.79 -8.19 28.37
N ASP A 219 -8.71 -8.29 29.14
CA ASP A 219 -8.76 -8.40 30.59
C ASP A 219 -8.79 -7.03 31.30
N TYR A 220 -8.73 -5.92 30.54
CA TYR A 220 -8.85 -4.57 31.09
C TYR A 220 -10.30 -4.16 31.33
N SER A 221 -10.50 -3.40 32.41
CA SER A 221 -11.82 -2.87 32.78
C SER A 221 -11.74 -1.45 33.35
N GLY A 222 -12.87 -0.74 33.30
CA GLY A 222 -13.01 0.58 33.92
C GLY A 222 -12.08 1.65 33.33
N PRO A 223 -11.45 2.50 34.17
CA PRO A 223 -10.64 3.63 33.71
C PRO A 223 -9.40 3.23 32.90
N MET A 224 -8.78 2.09 33.19
CA MET A 224 -7.59 1.64 32.45
C MET A 224 -7.93 1.26 31.01
N LEU A 225 -9.08 0.62 30.80
CA LEU A 225 -9.62 0.38 29.45
C LEU A 225 -9.94 1.70 28.75
N ALA A 226 -10.47 2.69 29.47
CA ALA A 226 -10.74 4.02 28.92
C ALA A 226 -9.47 4.69 28.39
N LEU A 227 -8.34 4.59 29.13
CA LEU A 227 -7.06 5.12 28.70
C LEU A 227 -6.55 4.44 27.42
N ILE A 228 -6.65 3.11 27.33
CA ILE A 228 -6.23 2.36 26.14
C ILE A 228 -7.09 2.74 24.93
N GLU A 229 -8.41 2.76 25.07
CA GLU A 229 -9.34 3.13 23.99
C GLU A 229 -9.12 4.56 23.51
N TRP A 230 -8.90 5.49 24.45
CA TRP A 230 -8.63 6.88 24.10
C TRP A 230 -7.28 7.06 23.41
N ALA A 231 -6.24 6.34 23.88
CA ALA A 231 -4.93 6.31 23.25
C ALA A 231 -5.00 5.70 21.84
N ASN A 232 -5.76 4.63 21.61
CA ASN A 232 -5.94 4.02 20.29
C ASN A 232 -6.70 4.95 19.33
N ALA A 233 -7.72 5.66 19.82
CA ALA A 233 -8.42 6.67 19.03
C ALA A 233 -7.47 7.82 18.65
N ALA A 234 -6.66 8.31 19.60
CA ALA A 234 -5.67 9.36 19.36
C ALA A 234 -4.53 8.91 18.43
N LYS A 235 -4.11 7.64 18.53
CA LYS A 235 -3.13 7.01 17.63
C LYS A 235 -3.57 7.11 16.17
N ILE A 236 -4.85 6.86 15.87
CA ILE A 236 -5.38 7.00 14.49
C ILE A 236 -5.26 8.43 13.99
N VAL A 237 -5.66 9.42 14.79
CA VAL A 237 -5.55 10.84 14.41
C VAL A 237 -4.09 11.26 14.25
N ALA A 238 -3.20 10.80 15.12
CA ALA A 238 -1.77 11.07 15.02
C ALA A 238 -1.17 10.49 13.72
N PHE A 239 -1.51 9.26 13.34
CA PHE A 239 -1.04 8.66 12.08
C PHE A 239 -1.67 9.30 10.84
N PHE A 240 -2.94 9.70 10.89
CA PHE A 240 -3.53 10.51 9.81
C PHE A 240 -2.84 11.88 9.70
N GLY A 241 -2.55 12.54 10.83
CA GLY A 241 -1.81 13.79 10.84
C GLY A 241 -0.40 13.63 10.29
N PHE A 242 0.31 12.57 10.67
CA PHE A 242 1.61 12.20 10.12
C PHE A 242 1.56 12.01 8.59
N PHE A 243 0.58 11.26 8.09
CA PHE A 243 0.37 11.07 6.66
C PHE A 243 0.12 12.39 5.92
N LEU A 244 -0.75 13.23 6.49
CA LEU A 244 -1.11 14.51 5.91
C LEU A 244 0.09 15.47 5.90
N VAL A 245 0.85 15.57 6.99
CA VAL A 245 2.04 16.45 7.08
C VAL A 245 3.11 16.06 6.05
N LEU A 246 3.29 14.76 5.79
CA LEU A 246 4.31 14.28 4.86
C LEU A 246 3.91 14.44 3.38
N LEU A 247 2.66 14.15 3.04
CA LEU A 247 2.24 14.09 1.63
C LEU A 247 1.56 15.35 1.13
N LEU A 248 0.84 16.01 2.02
CA LEU A 248 0.15 17.24 1.71
C LEU A 248 0.99 18.35 2.30
N PRO A 249 1.50 19.29 1.49
CA PRO A 249 2.18 20.45 2.03
C PRO A 249 1.13 21.38 2.67
N MET A 250 0.68 20.97 3.86
CA MET A 250 -0.26 21.65 4.77
C MET A 250 0.34 22.94 5.32
N HIS A 251 1.52 23.32 4.85
CA HIS A 251 2.19 24.56 5.18
C HIS A 251 1.51 25.84 4.66
N LEU A 252 0.55 25.74 3.72
CA LEU A 252 -0.03 26.94 3.10
C LEU A 252 -1.10 27.64 3.97
N PRO A 253 -1.88 26.94 4.82
CA PRO A 253 -2.66 27.59 5.88
C PRO A 253 -2.01 27.56 7.28
N VAL A 254 -1.24 26.51 7.64
CA VAL A 254 -0.72 26.30 9.01
C VAL A 254 0.30 27.37 9.44
N PHE A 255 1.08 27.92 8.52
CA PHE A 255 2.08 28.96 8.82
C PHE A 255 1.60 30.40 8.56
N SER A 256 0.32 30.59 8.19
CA SER A 256 -0.26 31.92 7.97
C SER A 256 -0.61 32.68 9.26
N GLY A 257 -0.37 32.08 10.44
CA GLY A 257 -0.71 32.64 11.75
C GLY A 257 -2.20 32.61 12.10
N ASN A 258 -3.06 32.11 11.20
CA ASN A 258 -4.51 32.03 11.41
C ASN A 258 -4.91 30.66 11.98
N LEU A 259 -4.83 30.53 13.31
CA LEU A 259 -5.15 29.29 14.04
C LEU A 259 -6.53 28.69 13.69
N PRO A 260 -7.64 29.46 13.60
CA PRO A 260 -8.93 28.92 13.16
C PRO A 260 -8.90 28.21 11.80
N LEU A 261 -8.16 28.78 10.84
CA LEU A 261 -8.03 28.18 9.51
C LEU A 261 -7.22 26.88 9.56
N SER A 262 -6.11 26.86 10.29
CA SER A 262 -5.28 25.66 10.50
C SER A 262 -6.09 24.51 11.09
N VAL A 263 -6.88 24.81 12.15
CA VAL A 263 -7.77 23.83 12.79
C VAL A 263 -8.82 23.32 11.81
N ALA A 264 -9.47 24.22 11.05
CA ALA A 264 -10.52 23.83 10.10
C ALA A 264 -9.98 22.94 8.97
N VAL A 265 -8.83 23.31 8.38
CA VAL A 265 -8.22 22.54 7.29
C VAL A 265 -7.73 21.18 7.78
N PHE A 266 -7.06 21.13 8.93
CA PHE A 266 -6.61 19.87 9.51
C PHE A 266 -7.79 18.95 9.90
N ALA A 267 -8.84 19.49 10.52
CA ALA A 267 -10.03 18.74 10.86
C ALA A 267 -10.73 18.19 9.60
N ALA A 268 -10.89 19.02 8.56
CA ALA A 268 -11.49 18.59 7.29
C ALA A 268 -10.67 17.48 6.62
N ALA A 269 -9.34 17.62 6.55
CA ALA A 269 -8.45 16.62 5.97
C ALA A 269 -8.47 15.31 6.76
N THR A 270 -8.47 15.38 8.10
CA THR A 270 -8.56 14.21 8.97
C THR A 270 -9.91 13.50 8.80
N ILE A 271 -11.01 14.25 8.68
CA ILE A 271 -12.34 13.68 8.40
C ILE A 271 -12.35 12.99 7.03
N ALA A 272 -11.77 13.60 5.99
CA ALA A 272 -11.66 12.98 4.68
C ALA A 272 -10.88 11.66 4.73
N MET A 273 -9.75 11.62 5.44
CA MET A 273 -8.98 10.38 5.67
C MET A 273 -9.78 9.33 6.43
N ALA A 274 -10.58 9.74 7.43
CA ALA A 274 -11.44 8.85 8.20
C ALA A 274 -12.56 8.23 7.34
N VAL A 275 -13.21 9.04 6.50
CA VAL A 275 -14.24 8.57 5.55
C VAL A 275 -13.63 7.63 4.53
N PHE A 276 -12.48 7.98 3.96
CA PHE A 276 -11.75 7.15 3.01
C PHE A 276 -11.36 5.80 3.60
N THR A 277 -10.77 5.80 4.80
CA THR A 277 -10.40 4.58 5.52
C THR A 277 -11.64 3.73 5.81
N ALA A 278 -12.73 4.33 6.29
CA ALA A 278 -13.97 3.61 6.58
C ALA A 278 -14.63 3.01 5.33
N ALA A 279 -14.53 3.69 4.18
CA ALA A 279 -14.99 3.15 2.90
C ALA A 279 -14.15 1.94 2.49
N ILE A 280 -12.81 2.00 2.59
CA ILE A 280 -11.92 0.86 2.32
C ILE A 280 -12.24 -0.32 3.23
N GLU A 281 -12.42 -0.07 4.53
CA GLU A 281 -12.80 -1.10 5.49
C GLU A 281 -14.16 -1.74 5.21
N SER A 282 -15.05 -1.03 4.51
CA SER A 282 -16.36 -1.55 4.10
C SER A 282 -16.28 -2.40 2.82
N LEU A 283 -15.22 -2.22 2.02
CA LEU A 283 -15.01 -2.91 0.75
C LEU A 283 -14.08 -4.12 0.87
N ILE A 284 -13.22 -4.17 1.88
CA ILE A 284 -12.17 -5.17 2.02
C ILE A 284 -12.45 -6.12 3.21
N PRO A 285 -12.45 -7.45 3.00
CA PRO A 285 -12.58 -8.40 4.10
C PRO A 285 -11.28 -8.52 4.91
N LYS A 286 -11.37 -9.04 6.14
CA LYS A 286 -10.17 -9.39 6.95
C LYS A 286 -9.33 -10.45 6.23
N TRP A 287 -8.04 -10.20 6.09
CA TRP A 287 -7.13 -11.16 5.45
C TRP A 287 -6.63 -12.19 6.45
N ARG A 288 -6.30 -13.39 5.95
CA ARG A 288 -5.62 -14.42 6.77
C ARG A 288 -4.20 -13.96 7.07
N LEU A 289 -3.68 -14.32 8.26
CA LEU A 289 -2.38 -13.90 8.79
C LEU A 289 -1.23 -13.99 7.76
N PHE A 290 -1.08 -15.13 7.09
CA PHE A 290 -0.02 -15.33 6.10
C PHE A 290 -0.12 -14.46 4.83
N LYS A 291 -1.30 -13.91 4.53
CA LYS A 291 -1.48 -12.95 3.42
C LYS A 291 -1.09 -11.53 3.84
N ILE A 292 -1.18 -11.20 5.13
CA ILE A 292 -0.86 -9.88 5.66
C ILE A 292 0.65 -9.59 5.49
N SER A 293 1.51 -10.55 5.81
CA SER A 293 2.96 -10.37 5.63
C SER A 293 3.35 -10.05 4.18
N LYS A 294 2.64 -10.63 3.20
CA LYS A 294 2.84 -10.33 1.78
C LYS A 294 2.49 -8.87 1.44
N LEU A 295 1.45 -8.32 2.06
CA LEU A 295 1.05 -6.93 1.87
C LEU A 295 2.04 -5.94 2.49
N LEU A 296 2.61 -6.26 3.66
CA LEU A 296 3.61 -5.42 4.32
C LEU A 296 4.95 -5.43 3.57
N ILE A 297 5.37 -6.59 3.07
CA ILE A 297 6.52 -6.70 2.17
C ILE A 297 6.26 -5.90 0.87
N PHE A 298 5.02 -5.91 0.37
CA PHE A 298 4.63 -5.09 -0.78
C PHE A 298 4.79 -3.59 -0.50
N SER A 299 4.27 -3.10 0.64
CA SER A 299 4.46 -1.70 1.02
C SER A 299 5.92 -1.31 1.22
N LEU A 300 6.76 -2.22 1.73
CA LEU A 300 8.20 -1.96 1.88
C LEU A 300 8.85 -1.64 0.53
N VAL A 301 8.60 -2.48 -0.48
CA VAL A 301 9.15 -2.24 -1.82
C VAL A 301 8.58 -0.99 -2.45
N LEU A 302 7.30 -0.66 -2.26
CA LEU A 302 6.76 0.61 -2.75
C LEU A 302 7.53 1.81 -2.17
N SER A 303 7.83 1.78 -0.86
CA SER A 303 8.60 2.85 -0.21
C SER A 303 10.05 2.94 -0.72
N LEU A 304 10.74 1.79 -0.87
CA LEU A 304 12.10 1.74 -1.39
C LEU A 304 12.18 2.13 -2.87
N LEU A 305 11.21 1.70 -3.66
CA LEU A 305 11.10 2.04 -5.08
C LEU A 305 10.97 3.55 -5.26
N ALA A 306 10.10 4.19 -4.49
CA ALA A 306 9.94 5.63 -4.51
C ALA A 306 11.22 6.39 -4.16
N PHE A 307 11.95 5.94 -3.14
CA PHE A 307 13.27 6.47 -2.78
C PHE A 307 14.24 6.37 -3.96
N LEU A 308 14.36 5.20 -4.57
CA LEU A 308 15.30 4.97 -5.68
C LEU A 308 14.98 5.84 -6.90
N ILE A 309 13.70 5.92 -7.27
CA ILE A 309 13.24 6.78 -8.37
C ILE A 309 13.64 8.22 -8.08
N ARG A 310 13.36 8.71 -6.87
CA ARG A 310 13.67 10.09 -6.48
C ARG A 310 15.16 10.41 -6.49
N THR A 311 16.02 9.46 -6.12
CA THR A 311 17.48 9.62 -6.16
C THR A 311 18.08 9.51 -7.56
N SER A 312 17.33 9.05 -8.55
CA SER A 312 17.87 8.76 -9.89
C SER A 312 18.09 9.98 -10.80
N ASP A 313 18.01 11.22 -10.28
CA ASP A 313 18.30 12.49 -11.00
C ASP A 313 17.69 12.61 -12.42
N THR A 314 16.56 11.95 -12.64
CA THR A 314 15.79 11.97 -13.90
C THR A 314 14.71 13.05 -13.78
N ALA A 315 14.97 14.21 -14.38
CA ALA A 315 14.37 15.49 -14.04
C ALA A 315 12.95 15.77 -14.59
N GLU A 316 12.24 14.76 -15.12
CA GLU A 316 10.89 14.95 -15.69
C GLU A 316 9.79 14.17 -14.93
N SER A 317 9.81 14.20 -13.59
CA SER A 317 8.79 13.51 -12.76
C SER A 317 7.39 14.14 -12.81
N GLY A 318 7.11 15.09 -13.70
CA GLY A 318 5.83 15.80 -13.75
C GLY A 318 4.94 15.53 -14.97
N SER A 319 5.41 14.76 -15.96
CA SER A 319 4.65 14.55 -17.20
C SER A 319 3.64 13.40 -17.06
N LEU A 320 2.47 13.56 -17.67
CA LEU A 320 1.42 12.53 -17.64
C LEU A 320 1.85 11.18 -18.25
N PRO A 321 2.66 11.12 -19.34
CA PRO A 321 3.22 9.88 -19.85
C PRO A 321 4.10 9.14 -18.83
N VAL A 322 4.93 9.89 -18.09
CA VAL A 322 5.77 9.34 -17.02
C VAL A 322 4.88 8.73 -15.94
N PHE A 323 3.87 9.45 -15.44
CA PHE A 323 2.91 8.92 -14.47
C PHE A 323 2.21 7.63 -14.94
N LEU A 324 1.75 7.59 -16.20
CA LEU A 324 1.13 6.40 -16.77
C LEU A 324 2.10 5.21 -16.87
N SER A 325 3.38 5.45 -17.18
CA SER A 325 4.41 4.41 -17.21
C SER A 325 4.63 3.80 -15.81
N PHE A 326 4.52 4.60 -14.75
CA PHE A 326 4.53 4.12 -13.37
C PHE A 326 3.27 3.33 -13.00
N VAL A 327 2.08 3.76 -13.44
CA VAL A 327 0.86 2.96 -13.29
C VAL A 327 1.06 1.59 -13.93
N MET A 328 1.68 1.53 -15.12
CA MET A 328 2.03 0.25 -15.75
C MET A 328 3.02 -0.57 -14.91
N LEU A 329 4.05 0.04 -14.33
CA LEU A 329 5.03 -0.64 -13.48
C LEU A 329 4.39 -1.21 -12.21
N VAL A 330 3.60 -0.41 -11.49
CA VAL A 330 2.87 -0.84 -10.28
C VAL A 330 1.89 -1.95 -10.61
N SER A 331 1.19 -1.86 -11.75
CA SER A 331 0.29 -2.92 -12.22
C SER A 331 1.03 -4.24 -12.47
N ALA A 332 2.25 -4.20 -13.05
CA ALA A 332 3.08 -5.38 -13.27
C ALA A 332 3.54 -6.04 -11.97
N ILE A 333 3.85 -5.23 -10.95
CA ILE A 333 4.16 -5.73 -9.61
C ILE A 333 2.92 -6.34 -8.95
N TYR A 334 1.79 -5.63 -9.04
CA TYR A 334 0.53 -6.06 -8.44
C TYR A 334 -0.01 -7.37 -9.04
N PHE A 335 0.26 -7.58 -10.33
CA PHE A 335 -0.02 -8.83 -11.04
C PHE A 335 0.53 -10.05 -10.30
N ILE A 336 1.73 -9.96 -9.71
CA ILE A 336 2.39 -11.07 -8.99
C ILE A 336 1.58 -11.51 -7.76
N PHE A 337 0.86 -10.59 -7.10
CA PHE A 337 0.04 -10.86 -5.92
C PHE A 337 -1.39 -11.32 -6.24
N SER A 338 -1.83 -11.10 -7.48
CA SER A 338 -3.20 -11.43 -7.88
C SER A 338 -3.42 -12.95 -7.92
N ALA A 339 -4.45 -13.41 -7.21
CA ALA A 339 -4.70 -14.83 -7.00
C ALA A 339 -5.55 -15.47 -8.11
N THR A 340 -6.39 -14.69 -8.78
CA THR A 340 -7.35 -15.20 -9.79
C THR A 340 -6.94 -14.78 -11.20
N PHE A 341 -7.23 -15.65 -12.17
CA PHE A 341 -6.97 -15.35 -13.58
C PHE A 341 -7.75 -14.12 -14.06
N LYS A 342 -9.01 -13.96 -13.64
CA LYS A 342 -9.80 -12.78 -13.98
C LYS A 342 -9.15 -11.49 -13.50
N ARG A 343 -8.65 -11.44 -12.25
CA ARG A 343 -7.97 -10.25 -11.72
C ARG A 343 -6.67 -9.96 -12.45
N ARG A 344 -5.96 -11.00 -12.91
CA ARG A 344 -4.77 -10.89 -13.77
C ARG A 344 -5.11 -10.26 -15.11
N LEU A 345 -6.21 -10.69 -15.72
CA LEU A 345 -6.71 -10.12 -16.97
C LEU A 345 -7.12 -8.66 -16.79
N ASP A 346 -7.84 -8.33 -15.71
CA ASP A 346 -8.25 -6.96 -15.41
C ASP A 346 -7.02 -6.04 -15.25
N ILE A 347 -5.97 -6.52 -14.59
CA ILE A 347 -4.69 -5.78 -14.44
C ILE A 347 -4.02 -5.58 -15.80
N PHE A 348 -3.99 -6.60 -16.66
CA PHE A 348 -3.46 -6.48 -18.02
C PHE A 348 -4.23 -5.43 -18.83
N ILE A 349 -5.58 -5.45 -18.77
CA ILE A 349 -6.43 -4.45 -19.43
C ILE A 349 -6.10 -3.05 -18.92
N MET A 350 -6.01 -2.85 -17.60
CA MET A 350 -5.62 -1.55 -17.03
C MET A 350 -4.25 -1.09 -17.53
N GLN A 351 -3.28 -2.00 -17.62
CA GLN A 351 -1.94 -1.71 -18.12
C GLN A 351 -1.97 -1.31 -19.61
N SER A 352 -2.77 -2.01 -20.42
CA SER A 352 -2.93 -1.70 -21.85
C SER A 352 -3.70 -0.40 -22.10
N ILE A 353 -4.62 -0.01 -21.21
CA ILE A 353 -5.27 1.31 -21.25
C ILE A 353 -4.24 2.41 -20.98
N ALA A 354 -3.41 2.25 -19.94
CA ALA A 354 -2.35 3.20 -19.63
C ALA A 354 -1.36 3.35 -20.80
N LEU A 355 -0.96 2.23 -21.41
CA LEU A 355 -0.14 2.23 -22.62
C LEU A 355 -0.83 2.97 -23.78
N ALA A 356 -2.10 2.68 -24.05
CA ALA A 356 -2.84 3.37 -25.11
C ALA A 356 -2.89 4.89 -24.89
N LEU A 357 -3.07 5.36 -23.65
CA LEU A 357 -3.05 6.78 -23.32
C LEU A 357 -1.67 7.42 -23.57
N ILE A 358 -0.58 6.71 -23.25
CA ILE A 358 0.79 7.16 -23.58
C ILE A 358 0.95 7.27 -25.10
N LEU A 359 0.45 6.29 -25.86
CA LEU A 359 0.53 6.28 -27.32
C LEU A 359 -0.32 7.40 -27.95
N VAL A 360 -1.47 7.74 -27.38
CA VAL A 360 -2.27 8.90 -27.82
C VAL A 360 -1.44 10.17 -27.71
N MET A 361 -0.77 10.38 -26.58
CA MET A 361 0.06 11.57 -26.36
C MET A 361 1.25 11.61 -27.33
N ALA A 362 1.94 10.48 -27.49
CA ALA A 362 3.03 10.36 -28.46
C ALA A 362 2.57 10.64 -29.91
N ALA A 363 1.35 10.24 -30.28
CA ALA A 363 0.78 10.54 -31.59
C ALA A 363 0.40 12.04 -31.73
N MET A 364 -0.04 12.69 -30.65
CA MET A 364 -0.36 14.13 -30.65
C MET A 364 0.89 15.02 -30.76
N ASP A 365 2.02 14.59 -30.21
CA ASP A 365 3.28 15.36 -30.18
C ASP A 365 4.08 15.31 -31.49
N GLY A 366 3.47 14.83 -32.59
CA GLY A 366 4.06 14.80 -33.92
C GLY A 366 4.32 13.41 -34.49
N GLY A 367 3.85 12.35 -33.83
CA GLY A 367 3.91 10.99 -34.35
C GLY A 367 3.13 10.89 -35.67
N GLY A 368 3.84 10.57 -36.76
CA GLY A 368 3.23 10.40 -38.09
C GLY A 368 2.19 9.27 -38.16
N THR A 369 1.89 8.81 -39.37
CA THR A 369 0.93 7.70 -39.60
C THR A 369 1.23 6.44 -38.79
N ASP A 370 2.49 6.21 -38.51
CA ASP A 370 3.00 5.03 -37.81
C ASP A 370 2.60 5.05 -36.32
N ALA A 371 2.56 6.22 -35.68
CA ALA A 371 2.11 6.36 -34.29
C ALA A 371 0.60 6.10 -34.14
N LEU A 372 -0.20 6.54 -35.11
CA LEU A 372 -1.64 6.25 -35.16
C LEU A 372 -1.91 4.76 -35.36
N TRP A 373 -1.09 4.09 -36.18
CA TRP A 373 -1.15 2.64 -36.34
C TRP A 373 -0.82 1.90 -35.04
N ARG A 374 0.23 2.31 -34.33
CA ARG A 374 0.61 1.75 -33.02
C ARG A 374 -0.50 1.87 -32.00
N LEU A 375 -1.13 3.05 -31.94
CA LEU A 375 -2.28 3.29 -31.07
C LEU A 375 -3.46 2.39 -31.45
N GLY A 376 -3.85 2.40 -32.73
CA GLY A 376 -5.00 1.63 -33.23
C GLY A 376 -4.85 0.13 -32.98
N SER A 377 -3.67 -0.41 -33.29
CA SER A 377 -3.37 -1.81 -33.05
C SER A 377 -3.34 -2.18 -31.57
N THR A 378 -2.77 -1.33 -30.71
CA THR A 378 -2.77 -1.55 -29.25
C THR A 378 -4.19 -1.57 -28.69
N VAL A 379 -5.06 -0.62 -29.10
CA VAL A 379 -6.45 -0.55 -28.65
C VAL A 379 -7.25 -1.76 -29.14
N ILE A 380 -7.18 -2.08 -30.43
CA ILE A 380 -7.95 -3.19 -31.01
C ILE A 380 -7.50 -4.53 -30.41
N PHE A 381 -6.20 -4.81 -30.44
CA PHE A 381 -5.73 -6.13 -30.04
C PHE A 381 -5.68 -6.30 -28.53
N LYS A 382 -5.15 -5.34 -27.77
CA LYS A 382 -4.94 -5.52 -26.33
C LYS A 382 -6.16 -5.22 -25.47
N LEU A 383 -7.06 -4.34 -25.90
CA LEU A 383 -8.27 -4.01 -25.13
C LEU A 383 -9.50 -4.80 -25.56
N VAL A 384 -9.53 -5.32 -26.79
CA VAL A 384 -10.69 -6.05 -27.33
C VAL A 384 -10.35 -7.50 -27.65
N VAL A 385 -9.45 -7.75 -28.62
CA VAL A 385 -9.23 -9.11 -29.16
C VAL A 385 -8.66 -10.06 -28.12
N ILE A 386 -7.55 -9.69 -27.44
CA ILE A 386 -6.89 -10.56 -26.46
C ILE A 386 -7.81 -10.84 -25.26
N PRO A 387 -8.43 -9.83 -24.60
CA PRO A 387 -9.38 -10.08 -23.53
C PRO A 387 -10.56 -10.96 -23.96
N TRP A 388 -11.10 -10.73 -25.17
CA TRP A 388 -12.19 -11.55 -25.71
C TRP A 388 -11.76 -13.01 -25.89
N LEU A 389 -10.61 -13.26 -26.55
CA LEU A 389 -10.07 -14.60 -26.74
C LEU A 389 -9.81 -15.32 -25.41
N LEU A 390 -9.25 -14.63 -24.42
CA LEU A 390 -8.95 -15.21 -23.11
C LEU A 390 -10.21 -15.49 -22.28
N LEU A 391 -11.22 -14.62 -22.36
CA LEU A 391 -12.50 -14.82 -21.67
C LEU A 391 -13.33 -15.93 -22.32
N GLU A 392 -13.39 -15.98 -23.64
CA GLU A 392 -14.06 -17.04 -24.39
C GLU A 392 -13.43 -18.39 -24.07
N ALA A 393 -12.10 -18.43 -24.01
CA ALA A 393 -11.39 -19.63 -23.63
C ALA A 393 -11.72 -20.07 -22.19
N LEU A 394 -11.81 -19.11 -21.25
CA LEU A 394 -12.18 -19.42 -19.87
C LEU A 394 -13.61 -19.98 -19.75
N GLN A 395 -14.54 -19.50 -20.58
CA GLN A 395 -15.94 -19.96 -20.56
C GLN A 395 -16.12 -21.34 -21.17
N SER A 396 -15.30 -21.72 -22.15
CA SER A 396 -15.34 -23.02 -22.80
C SER A 396 -14.54 -24.11 -22.05
N LEU A 397 -13.77 -23.74 -21.01
CA LEU A 397 -13.23 -24.70 -20.05
C LEU A 397 -14.33 -25.25 -19.13
N GLY A 398 -14.37 -26.58 -18.96
CA GLY A 398 -15.33 -27.28 -18.11
C GLY A 398 -15.26 -26.90 -16.61
N GLY A 399 -16.33 -27.19 -15.88
CA GLY A 399 -16.59 -26.66 -14.53
C GLY A 399 -15.50 -26.92 -13.48
N GLU A 400 -14.79 -28.05 -13.51
CA GLU A 400 -13.69 -28.33 -12.57
C GLU A 400 -12.42 -27.52 -12.87
N SER A 401 -12.00 -27.41 -14.15
CA SER A 401 -10.86 -26.55 -14.52
C SER A 401 -11.13 -25.07 -14.31
N LYS A 402 -12.38 -24.63 -14.49
CA LYS A 402 -12.81 -23.27 -14.16
C LYS A 402 -12.70 -22.99 -12.67
N ASN A 403 -13.15 -23.91 -11.82
CA ASN A 403 -12.99 -23.81 -10.37
C ASN A 403 -11.51 -23.84 -9.94
N LEU A 404 -10.65 -24.60 -10.61
CA LEU A 404 -9.20 -24.60 -10.35
C LEU A 404 -8.55 -23.24 -10.67
N LEU A 405 -8.95 -22.60 -11.77
CA LEU A 405 -8.47 -21.26 -12.16
C LEU A 405 -9.04 -20.13 -11.27
N ASP A 406 -10.25 -20.30 -10.72
CA ASP A 406 -10.96 -19.30 -9.93
C ASP A 406 -10.77 -19.44 -8.41
N THR A 407 -10.54 -20.66 -7.90
CA THR A 407 -10.70 -20.97 -6.46
C THR A 407 -9.41 -21.36 -5.76
N ASP A 408 -8.40 -21.88 -6.47
CA ASP A 408 -7.23 -22.46 -5.81
C ASP A 408 -5.98 -21.57 -5.82
N PRO A 409 -5.59 -20.99 -4.65
CA PRO A 409 -4.26 -20.40 -4.46
C PRO A 409 -3.13 -21.47 -4.44
N VAL A 410 -3.42 -22.73 -4.79
CA VAL A 410 -2.47 -23.87 -4.81
C VAL A 410 -1.66 -23.93 -6.11
N PHE A 411 -2.05 -23.22 -7.18
CA PHE A 411 -1.21 -22.98 -8.37
C PHE A 411 -0.02 -22.02 -8.12
N MET A 412 0.38 -21.88 -6.84
CA MET A 412 1.56 -21.20 -6.33
C MET A 412 2.80 -22.11 -6.25
N GLY A 413 2.79 -23.28 -6.90
CA GLY A 413 3.95 -24.15 -7.08
C GLY A 413 5.05 -23.58 -7.98
N SER A 414 5.27 -22.26 -7.97
CA SER A 414 6.47 -21.69 -8.59
C SER A 414 7.68 -22.00 -7.72
N PRO A 415 8.81 -22.45 -8.29
CA PRO A 415 10.03 -22.80 -7.55
C PRO A 415 10.50 -21.71 -6.56
N VAL A 416 10.17 -20.45 -6.85
CA VAL A 416 10.64 -19.27 -6.11
C VAL A 416 9.58 -18.69 -5.14
N GLY A 417 8.35 -19.19 -5.17
CA GLY A 417 7.21 -18.64 -4.40
C GLY A 417 6.87 -17.18 -4.76
N ILE A 418 5.70 -16.69 -4.32
CA ILE A 418 5.27 -15.30 -4.60
C ILE A 418 6.23 -14.27 -4.00
N SER A 419 6.66 -14.49 -2.77
CA SER A 419 7.55 -13.56 -2.06
C SER A 419 8.92 -13.45 -2.74
N GLY A 420 9.46 -14.55 -3.28
CA GLY A 420 10.74 -14.53 -3.99
C GLY A 420 10.64 -13.89 -5.37
N THR A 421 9.60 -14.19 -6.16
CA THR A 421 9.36 -13.51 -7.45
C THR A 421 9.21 -12.00 -7.25
N PHE A 422 8.55 -11.60 -6.16
CA PHE A 422 8.38 -10.21 -5.81
C PHE A 422 9.69 -9.50 -5.45
N VAL A 423 10.51 -10.10 -4.57
CA VAL A 423 11.83 -9.53 -4.20
C VAL A 423 12.74 -9.43 -5.42
N LEU A 424 12.76 -10.45 -6.28
CA LEU A 424 13.50 -10.41 -7.54
C LEU A 424 12.99 -9.29 -8.46
N SER A 425 11.67 -9.09 -8.56
CA SER A 425 11.10 -7.97 -9.32
C SER A 425 11.58 -6.63 -8.78
N ALA A 426 11.59 -6.44 -7.46
CA ALA A 426 12.11 -5.23 -6.83
C ALA A 426 13.58 -4.99 -7.21
N ILE A 427 14.43 -6.01 -7.11
CA ILE A 427 15.85 -5.94 -7.49
C ILE A 427 16.02 -5.57 -8.96
N LEU A 428 15.23 -6.17 -9.86
CA LEU A 428 15.28 -5.86 -11.30
C LEU A 428 14.89 -4.41 -11.58
N ILE A 429 13.90 -3.88 -10.87
CA ILE A 429 13.52 -2.47 -10.99
C ILE A 429 14.67 -1.58 -10.51
N VAL A 430 15.24 -1.85 -9.33
CA VAL A 430 16.39 -1.10 -8.80
C VAL A 430 17.51 -1.08 -9.83
N LEU A 431 17.88 -2.25 -10.36
CA LEU A 431 18.94 -2.39 -11.34
C LEU A 431 18.65 -1.60 -12.62
N SER A 432 17.40 -1.60 -13.10
CA SER A 432 17.01 -0.84 -14.29
C SER A 432 17.16 0.67 -14.10
N TYR A 433 16.73 1.20 -12.95
CA TYR A 433 16.83 2.63 -12.63
C TYR A 433 18.28 3.05 -12.36
N THR A 434 19.07 2.23 -11.66
CA THR A 434 20.48 2.54 -11.40
C THR A 434 21.32 2.51 -12.66
N ILE A 435 21.11 1.53 -13.56
CA ILE A 435 21.79 1.51 -14.85
C ILE A 435 21.44 2.75 -15.68
N SER A 436 20.16 3.13 -15.72
CA SER A 436 19.73 4.32 -16.46
C SER A 436 20.37 5.60 -15.91
N ALA A 437 20.47 5.71 -14.59
CA ALA A 437 21.17 6.81 -13.92
C ALA A 437 22.69 6.82 -14.24
N ILE A 438 23.35 5.66 -14.22
CA ILE A 438 24.78 5.53 -14.58
C ILE A 438 25.03 5.91 -16.03
N LEU A 439 24.10 5.59 -16.93
CA LEU A 439 24.16 5.94 -18.35
C LEU A 439 23.81 7.41 -18.63
N GLY A 440 23.41 8.19 -17.62
CA GLY A 440 23.01 9.59 -17.78
C GLY A 440 21.70 9.77 -18.57
N ILE A 441 20.81 8.76 -18.53
CA ILE A 441 19.51 8.83 -19.19
C ILE A 441 18.52 9.51 -18.24
N HIS A 442 18.00 10.67 -18.66
CA HIS A 442 17.10 11.48 -17.82
C HIS A 442 15.60 11.17 -18.00
N ASP A 443 15.22 10.33 -18.97
CA ASP A 443 13.83 9.90 -19.16
C ASP A 443 13.45 8.75 -18.19
N GLN A 444 12.40 8.96 -17.40
CA GLN A 444 11.87 7.98 -16.44
C GLN A 444 11.05 6.87 -17.09
N MET A 445 10.50 7.10 -18.29
CA MET A 445 9.71 6.09 -18.99
C MET A 445 10.58 4.91 -19.43
N LEU A 446 11.84 5.16 -19.78
CA LEU A 446 12.77 4.12 -20.22
C LEU A 446 13.08 3.07 -19.15
N PRO A 447 13.57 3.41 -17.93
CA PRO A 447 13.80 2.42 -16.88
C PRO A 447 12.50 1.74 -16.44
N ALA A 448 11.35 2.42 -16.50
CA ALA A 448 10.06 1.79 -16.24
C ALA A 448 9.73 0.71 -17.29
N ALA A 449 9.93 1.00 -18.58
CA ALA A 449 9.72 0.05 -19.67
C ALA A 449 10.63 -1.19 -19.56
N PHE A 450 11.93 -0.99 -19.32
CA PHE A 450 12.87 -2.09 -19.07
C PHE A 450 12.47 -2.93 -17.86
N SER A 451 12.05 -2.28 -16.77
CA SER A 451 11.57 -2.99 -15.58
C SER A 451 10.36 -3.86 -15.89
N ILE A 452 9.38 -3.37 -16.66
CA ILE A 452 8.19 -4.14 -17.06
C ILE A 452 8.59 -5.36 -17.91
N VAL A 453 9.53 -5.19 -18.86
CA VAL A 453 10.08 -6.29 -19.67
C VAL A 453 10.74 -7.35 -18.80
N LEU A 454 11.59 -6.93 -17.84
CA LEU A 454 12.28 -7.83 -16.91
C LEU A 454 11.31 -8.55 -15.98
N ILE A 455 10.28 -7.87 -15.47
CA ILE A 455 9.22 -8.47 -14.64
C ILE A 455 8.43 -9.51 -15.43
N GLY A 456 8.00 -9.18 -16.65
CA GLY A 456 7.31 -10.11 -17.53
C GLY A 456 8.16 -11.35 -17.83
N SER A 457 9.45 -11.16 -18.10
CA SER A 457 10.43 -12.24 -18.30
C SER A 457 10.57 -13.13 -17.06
N LEU A 458 10.62 -12.52 -15.87
CA LEU A 458 10.68 -13.24 -14.59
C LEU A 458 9.40 -14.05 -14.34
N ILE A 459 8.22 -13.52 -14.67
CA ILE A 459 6.96 -14.25 -14.54
C ILE A 459 6.97 -15.50 -15.45
N ILE A 460 7.41 -15.35 -16.70
CA ILE A 460 7.55 -16.47 -17.64
C ILE A 460 8.52 -17.52 -17.09
N ALA A 461 9.68 -17.10 -16.56
CA ALA A 461 10.69 -18.00 -16.03
C ALA A 461 10.29 -18.72 -14.73
N THR A 462 9.50 -18.06 -13.88
CA THR A 462 9.14 -18.60 -12.54
C THR A 462 7.84 -19.40 -12.53
N LYS A 463 6.93 -19.17 -13.47
CA LYS A 463 5.62 -19.85 -13.50
C LYS A 463 5.67 -21.07 -14.40
N THR A 464 5.14 -22.19 -13.91
CA THR A 464 5.08 -23.47 -14.63
C THR A 464 3.87 -23.58 -15.53
N HIS A 465 2.78 -22.86 -15.23
CA HIS A 465 1.54 -22.92 -16.00
C HIS A 465 1.57 -22.01 -17.24
N VAL A 466 1.19 -22.60 -18.37
CA VAL A 466 1.14 -21.94 -19.69
C VAL A 466 0.28 -20.66 -19.66
N MET A 467 -0.87 -20.68 -18.98
CA MET A 467 -1.74 -19.50 -18.87
C MET A 467 -1.11 -18.35 -18.07
N LEU A 468 -0.29 -18.66 -17.07
CA LEU A 468 0.42 -17.65 -16.29
C LEU A 468 1.66 -17.14 -17.03
N GLN A 469 2.34 -18.01 -17.77
CA GLN A 469 3.43 -17.63 -18.67
C GLN A 469 2.92 -16.72 -19.78
N LEU A 470 1.75 -17.02 -20.37
CA LEU A 470 1.10 -16.17 -21.37
C LEU A 470 0.83 -14.77 -20.82
N MET A 471 0.26 -14.66 -19.63
CA MET A 471 0.04 -13.36 -19.00
C MET A 471 1.35 -12.62 -18.68
N GLY A 472 2.41 -13.34 -18.28
CA GLY A 472 3.75 -12.76 -18.13
C GLY A 472 4.30 -12.21 -19.45
N PHE A 473 4.06 -12.92 -20.56
CA PHE A 473 4.41 -12.46 -21.90
C PHE A 473 3.61 -11.22 -22.32
N LEU A 474 2.31 -11.17 -22.04
CA LEU A 474 1.50 -9.99 -22.34
C LEU A 474 1.97 -8.74 -21.58
N ILE A 475 2.43 -8.89 -20.33
CA ILE A 475 3.06 -7.81 -19.57
C ILE A 475 4.41 -7.42 -20.20
N LEU A 476 5.24 -8.39 -20.55
CA LEU A 476 6.52 -8.16 -21.21
C LEU A 476 6.33 -7.35 -22.49
N GLU A 477 5.38 -7.74 -23.32
CA GLU A 477 5.07 -7.10 -24.60
C GLU A 477 4.53 -5.67 -24.41
N ASN A 478 3.75 -5.39 -23.35
CA ASN A 478 3.40 -4.02 -22.97
C ASN A 478 4.65 -3.16 -22.66
N GLY A 479 5.66 -3.73 -22.00
CA GLY A 479 6.95 -3.06 -21.79
C GLY A 479 7.74 -2.85 -23.09
N LEU A 480 7.73 -3.83 -23.99
CA LEU A 480 8.40 -3.72 -25.30
C LEU A 480 7.74 -2.66 -26.21
N VAL A 481 6.42 -2.49 -26.15
CA VAL A 481 5.72 -1.43 -26.92
C VAL A 481 5.97 -0.05 -26.33
N LEU A 482 6.26 0.04 -25.02
CA LEU A 482 6.58 1.31 -24.35
C LEU A 482 8.02 1.78 -24.63
N LEU A 483 8.98 0.87 -24.81
CA LEU A 483 10.40 1.20 -25.04
C LEU A 483 10.65 2.19 -26.19
N PRO A 484 10.07 2.04 -27.39
CA PRO A 484 10.34 2.93 -28.52
C PRO A 484 9.75 4.31 -28.30
N THR A 485 8.61 4.40 -27.60
CA THR A 485 8.04 5.69 -27.21
C THR A 485 8.88 6.40 -26.16
N ALA A 486 9.49 5.67 -25.22
CA ALA A 486 10.43 6.24 -24.25
C ALA A 486 11.72 6.72 -24.94
N LEU A 487 12.23 5.96 -25.92
CA LEU A 487 13.41 6.35 -26.68
C LEU A 487 13.16 7.43 -27.74
N ALA A 488 11.91 7.87 -27.93
CA ALA A 488 11.48 8.70 -29.05
C ALA A 488 11.95 8.14 -30.42
N VAL A 489 11.96 6.81 -30.55
CA VAL A 489 12.36 6.10 -31.78
C VAL A 489 11.10 5.71 -32.55
N GLU A 490 11.02 6.19 -33.78
CA GLU A 490 10.03 5.73 -34.74
C GLU A 490 10.34 4.29 -35.16
N ILE A 491 9.35 3.41 -35.01
CA ILE A 491 9.45 2.03 -35.51
C ILE A 491 8.56 1.95 -36.74
N PRO A 492 9.07 1.41 -37.85
CA PRO A 492 8.24 1.17 -39.03
C PRO A 492 7.04 0.28 -38.68
N ILE A 493 5.89 0.54 -39.30
CA ILE A 493 4.65 -0.25 -39.15
C ILE A 493 4.90 -1.76 -39.23
N LEU A 494 5.82 -2.20 -40.10
CA LEU A 494 6.17 -3.62 -40.26
C LEU A 494 6.68 -4.26 -38.96
N GLY A 495 7.48 -3.55 -38.18
CA GLY A 495 8.01 -4.06 -36.90
C GLY A 495 6.91 -4.30 -35.87
N GLU A 496 5.93 -3.40 -35.80
CA GLU A 496 4.77 -3.55 -34.91
C GLU A 496 3.85 -4.68 -35.35
N MET A 497 3.62 -4.82 -36.65
CA MET A 497 2.81 -5.91 -37.20
C MET A 497 3.38 -7.28 -36.85
N VAL A 498 4.71 -7.42 -36.92
CA VAL A 498 5.39 -8.66 -36.53
C VAL A 498 5.22 -8.94 -35.04
N ALA A 499 5.45 -7.93 -34.19
CA ALA A 499 5.29 -8.09 -32.74
C ALA A 499 3.85 -8.46 -32.34
N LEU A 500 2.85 -7.84 -32.96
CA LEU A 500 1.43 -8.15 -32.75
C LEU A 500 1.07 -9.56 -33.23
N PHE A 501 1.59 -9.96 -34.39
CA PHE A 501 1.36 -11.29 -34.94
C PHE A 501 1.96 -12.37 -34.04
N ASP A 502 3.18 -12.17 -33.54
CA ASP A 502 3.83 -13.07 -32.59
C ASP A 502 3.02 -13.20 -31.31
N THR A 503 2.53 -12.08 -30.77
CA THR A 503 1.69 -12.04 -29.58
C THR A 503 0.39 -12.80 -29.79
N LEU A 504 -0.32 -12.54 -30.89
CA LEU A 504 -1.59 -13.21 -31.18
C LEU A 504 -1.39 -14.71 -31.43
N THR A 505 -0.32 -15.08 -32.12
CA THR A 505 0.05 -16.48 -32.33
C THR A 505 0.32 -17.17 -31.01
N LEU A 506 1.08 -16.55 -30.11
CA LEU A 506 1.35 -17.10 -28.78
C LEU A 506 0.06 -17.27 -27.96
N VAL A 507 -0.84 -16.27 -27.97
CA VAL A 507 -2.14 -16.35 -27.31
C VAL A 507 -2.94 -17.53 -27.85
N VAL A 508 -3.09 -17.65 -29.17
CA VAL A 508 -3.84 -18.73 -29.81
C VAL A 508 -3.23 -20.10 -29.48
N VAL A 509 -1.90 -20.25 -29.59
CA VAL A 509 -1.21 -21.51 -29.26
C VAL A 509 -1.39 -21.87 -27.79
N ALA A 510 -1.25 -20.90 -26.88
CA ALA A 510 -1.46 -21.12 -25.45
C ALA A 510 -2.89 -21.55 -25.12
N LEU A 511 -3.88 -20.94 -25.77
CA LEU A 511 -5.29 -21.32 -25.65
C LEU A 511 -5.52 -22.76 -26.14
N VAL A 512 -5.04 -23.10 -27.34
CA VAL A 512 -5.15 -24.46 -27.89
C VAL A 512 -4.50 -25.49 -26.97
N LEU A 513 -3.32 -25.19 -26.43
CA LEU A 513 -2.63 -26.07 -25.48
C LEU A 513 -3.45 -26.27 -24.21
N ALA A 514 -4.04 -25.21 -23.64
CA ALA A 514 -4.89 -25.35 -22.46
C ALA A 514 -6.15 -26.18 -22.74
N PHE A 515 -6.80 -26.01 -23.90
CA PHE A 515 -7.93 -26.84 -24.31
C PHE A 515 -7.54 -28.31 -24.45
N LYS A 516 -6.42 -28.57 -25.12
CA LYS A 516 -5.96 -29.93 -25.39
C LYS A 516 -5.57 -30.65 -24.09
N ILE A 517 -4.91 -29.96 -23.17
CA ILE A 517 -4.53 -30.52 -21.86
C ILE A 517 -5.78 -30.80 -21.01
N ASN A 518 -6.78 -29.90 -21.02
CA ASN A 518 -8.06 -30.14 -20.35
C ASN A 518 -8.80 -31.36 -20.91
N SER A 519 -8.74 -31.60 -22.22
CA SER A 519 -9.36 -32.78 -22.85
C SER A 519 -8.66 -34.11 -22.55
N MET A 520 -7.46 -34.08 -21.96
CA MET A 520 -6.64 -35.27 -21.69
C MET A 520 -6.62 -35.69 -20.20
N GLU A 521 -7.41 -35.07 -19.32
CA GLU A 521 -7.35 -35.24 -17.84
C GLU A 521 -5.92 -35.07 -17.26
N ALA A 522 -5.03 -34.38 -17.98
CA ALA A 522 -3.64 -34.18 -17.57
C ALA A 522 -3.46 -32.82 -16.90
N SER A 523 -2.67 -32.76 -15.83
CA SER A 523 -2.33 -31.51 -15.14
C SER A 523 -1.64 -30.52 -16.08
N LEU A 524 -2.03 -29.24 -16.06
CA LEU A 524 -1.43 -28.10 -16.79
C LEU A 524 0.01 -27.73 -16.33
N ASP A 525 0.73 -28.65 -15.68
CA ASP A 525 2.09 -28.46 -15.18
C ASP A 525 3.13 -28.88 -16.23
N SER A 526 3.90 -27.91 -16.71
CA SER A 526 5.02 -28.15 -17.64
C SER A 526 6.09 -29.09 -17.08
N VAL A 527 6.27 -29.12 -15.76
CA VAL A 527 7.24 -29.98 -15.05
C VAL A 527 6.88 -31.47 -15.16
N ARG A 528 5.59 -31.80 -15.19
CA ARG A 528 5.15 -33.20 -15.35
C ARG A 528 5.36 -33.68 -16.79
N LEU A 529 5.28 -32.77 -17.76
CA LEU A 529 5.57 -33.03 -19.17
C LEU A 529 7.07 -33.26 -19.44
N SER A 530 7.97 -32.61 -18.69
CA SER A 530 9.41 -32.88 -18.80
C SER A 530 9.81 -34.23 -18.22
N GLN A 531 9.16 -34.68 -17.14
CA GLN A 531 9.40 -36.01 -16.56
C GLN A 531 9.01 -37.15 -17.51
N LEU A 532 7.91 -36.99 -18.26
CA LEU A 532 7.49 -37.96 -19.28
C LEU A 532 8.44 -38.02 -20.50
N ARG A 533 9.32 -37.04 -20.67
CA ARG A 533 10.31 -37.03 -21.76
C ARG A 533 11.59 -37.78 -21.40
N GLU A 534 11.86 -38.01 -20.11
CA GLU A 534 13.02 -38.77 -19.63
C GLU A 534 12.73 -40.29 -19.51
N GLU A 535 11.47 -40.71 -19.59
CA GLU A 535 11.06 -42.13 -19.56
C GLU A 535 10.90 -42.76 -20.96
N ARG A 536 11.42 -42.13 -22.02
CA ARG A 536 11.59 -42.72 -23.36
C ARG A 536 13.06 -42.76 -23.73
#